data_AF-A0A9W8GX05-F1
#
_entry.id   AF-A0A9W8GX05-F1
#
_cell.length_a   1.000
_cell.length_b   1.000
_cell.length_c   1.000
_cell.angle_alpha   90.00
_cell.angle_beta   90.00
_cell.angle_gamma   90.00
#
_symmetry.space_group_name_H-M   'P 1'
#
loop_
_entity.id
_entity.type
_entity.pdbx_description
1 polymer ?
#
loop_
_entity_poly.entity_id
_entity_poly.type
_entity_poly.pdbx_seq_one_letter_code
_entity_poly.pdbx_strand_id
1 'polypeptide(L)'
;MFCLTVWLWTRTLNIHGLIGDMWRNTWSDDLKRSFEDEHTCCGYLNPKDSPVLASASCKKKGGYGCYLPVLFYTQIRLRGVYAGFVVFMLIVLAATVTATLHLVFTSDHERVLRSQSHYLLNRQSRRSSACVPSTRPDSIMSSIHEQQAVNNGWDDD
;
A
#
# COMPACT_ATOMS: atom_id res chain seq x y z
N MET A 1 -3.17 3.30 9.57
CA MET A 1 -3.42 2.44 8.39
C MET A 1 -4.40 1.29 8.69
N PHE A 2 -4.22 0.53 9.77
CA PHE A 2 -5.12 -0.57 10.17
C PHE A 2 -6.60 -0.19 10.33
N CYS A 3 -6.93 1.00 10.83
CA CYS A 3 -8.33 1.43 10.98
C CYS A 3 -9.06 1.57 9.64
N LEU A 4 -8.38 2.00 8.57
CA LEU A 4 -8.97 2.08 7.23
C LEU A 4 -9.22 0.68 6.66
N THR A 5 -8.30 -0.26 6.90
CA THR A 5 -8.47 -1.65 6.48
C THR A 5 -9.66 -2.30 7.17
N VAL A 6 -9.79 -2.15 8.49
CA VAL A 6 -10.92 -2.68 9.26
C VAL A 6 -12.23 -2.01 8.82
N TRP A 7 -12.24 -0.69 8.62
CA TRP A 7 -13.42 0.04 8.16
C TRP A 7 -13.88 -0.44 6.78
N LEU A 8 -12.95 -0.57 5.81
CA LEU A 8 -13.24 -1.14 4.50
C LEU A 8 -13.78 -2.57 4.62
N TRP A 9 -13.19 -3.39 5.47
CA TRP A 9 -13.60 -4.78 5.68
C TRP A 9 -15.03 -4.89 6.23
N THR A 10 -15.38 -4.05 7.21
CA THR A 10 -16.74 -4.01 7.78
C THR A 10 -17.79 -3.55 6.76
N ARG A 11 -17.44 -2.62 5.86
CA ARG A 11 -18.30 -2.22 4.74
C ARG A 11 -18.50 -3.36 3.73
N THR A 12 -17.46 -4.14 3.46
CA THR A 12 -17.54 -5.33 2.59
C THR A 12 -18.45 -6.41 3.17
N LEU A 13 -18.63 -6.47 4.49
CA LEU A 13 -19.49 -7.48 5.12
C LEU A 13 -20.99 -7.24 4.90
N ASN A 14 -21.40 -6.00 4.62
CA ASN A 14 -22.82 -5.65 4.46
C ASN A 14 -23.25 -5.54 2.99
N ILE A 15 -22.71 -6.41 2.13
CA ILE A 15 -22.98 -6.43 0.69
C ILE A 15 -24.46 -6.72 0.38
N HIS A 16 -25.10 -7.61 1.14
CA HIS A 16 -26.49 -8.01 0.87
C HIS A 16 -27.48 -6.84 0.96
N GLY A 17 -27.36 -6.00 1.99
CA GLY A 17 -28.19 -4.81 2.13
C GLY A 17 -27.91 -3.78 1.04
N LEU A 18 -26.64 -3.58 0.70
CA LEU A 18 -26.22 -2.64 -0.34
C LEU A 18 -26.74 -3.03 -1.73
N ILE A 19 -26.73 -4.32 -2.07
CA ILE A 19 -27.25 -4.80 -3.36
C ILE A 19 -28.75 -4.51 -3.46
N GLY A 20 -29.51 -4.76 -2.40
CA GLY A 20 -30.95 -4.46 -2.39
C GLY A 20 -31.24 -2.97 -2.52
N ASP A 21 -30.45 -2.13 -1.84
CA ASP A 21 -30.58 -0.68 -1.96
C ASP A 21 -30.22 -0.17 -3.36
N MET A 22 -29.14 -0.69 -3.95
CA MET A 22 -28.77 -0.39 -5.34
C MET A 22 -29.84 -0.86 -6.33
N TRP A 23 -30.43 -2.05 -6.14
CA TRP A 23 -31.54 -2.51 -6.98
C TRP A 23 -32.72 -1.55 -6.90
N ARG A 24 -33.10 -1.09 -5.72
CA ARG A 24 -34.26 -0.20 -5.56
C ARG A 24 -33.98 1.20 -6.11
N ASN A 25 -32.83 1.78 -5.79
CA ASN A 25 -32.57 3.21 -5.94
C ASN A 25 -31.60 3.57 -7.07
N THR A 26 -30.68 2.67 -7.45
CA THR A 26 -29.54 3.01 -8.33
C THR A 26 -29.63 2.37 -9.70
N TRP A 27 -30.14 1.15 -9.80
CA TRP A 27 -30.18 0.42 -11.07
C TRP A 27 -31.24 1.03 -12.00
N SER A 28 -30.92 1.12 -13.30
CA SER A 28 -31.87 1.56 -14.30
C SER A 28 -32.97 0.52 -14.49
N ASP A 29 -34.18 0.98 -14.85
CA ASP A 29 -35.31 0.08 -15.08
C ASP A 29 -35.06 -0.86 -16.28
N ASP A 30 -34.26 -0.43 -17.27
CA ASP A 30 -33.86 -1.29 -18.39
C ASP A 30 -33.02 -2.49 -17.94
N LEU A 31 -32.08 -2.26 -17.02
CA LEU A 31 -31.25 -3.32 -16.46
C LEU A 31 -32.07 -4.26 -15.59
N LYS A 32 -32.93 -3.72 -14.72
CA LYS A 32 -33.83 -4.52 -13.90
C LYS A 32 -34.76 -5.37 -14.78
N ARG A 33 -35.33 -4.77 -15.82
CA ARG A 33 -36.19 -5.47 -16.79
C ARG A 33 -35.46 -6.61 -17.49
N SER A 34 -34.23 -6.41 -17.95
CA SER A 34 -33.47 -7.49 -18.59
C SER A 34 -33.24 -8.65 -17.63
N PHE A 35 -32.95 -8.36 -16.35
CA PHE A 35 -32.81 -9.40 -15.31
C PHE A 35 -34.11 -10.15 -15.05
N GLU A 36 -35.22 -9.42 -14.87
CA GLU A 36 -36.55 -9.99 -14.63
C GLU A 36 -37.02 -10.87 -15.81
N ASP A 37 -36.80 -10.41 -17.05
CA ASP A 37 -37.17 -11.14 -18.26
C ASP A 37 -36.26 -12.35 -18.51
N GLU A 38 -34.95 -12.26 -18.30
CA GLU A 38 -33.99 -13.35 -18.51
C GLU A 38 -34.15 -14.48 -17.48
N HIS A 39 -34.39 -14.13 -16.22
CA HIS A 39 -34.43 -15.10 -15.11
C HIS A 39 -35.85 -15.46 -14.68
N THR A 40 -36.89 -14.98 -15.36
CA THR A 40 -38.30 -15.27 -15.05
C THR A 40 -38.69 -14.94 -13.59
N CYS A 41 -38.14 -13.87 -13.05
CA CYS A 41 -38.35 -13.41 -11.68
C CYS A 41 -39.02 -12.02 -11.67
N CYS A 42 -39.48 -11.55 -10.51
CA CYS A 42 -40.14 -10.25 -10.39
C CYS A 42 -39.82 -9.58 -9.05
N GLY A 43 -39.37 -8.32 -9.10
CA GLY A 43 -38.91 -7.57 -7.93
C GLY A 43 -37.66 -8.17 -7.29
N TYR A 44 -37.15 -7.53 -6.23
CA TYR A 44 -35.90 -7.96 -5.59
C TYR A 44 -36.12 -9.19 -4.67
N LEU A 45 -36.76 -9.01 -3.51
CA LEU A 45 -37.08 -10.13 -2.61
C LEU A 45 -38.42 -10.79 -2.96
N ASN A 46 -39.40 -9.97 -3.35
CA ASN A 46 -40.76 -10.37 -3.66
C ASN A 46 -41.26 -9.58 -4.88
N PRO A 47 -42.32 -10.05 -5.57
CA PRO A 47 -42.93 -9.33 -6.70
C PRO A 47 -43.47 -7.92 -6.38
N LYS A 48 -43.58 -7.56 -5.09
CA LYS A 48 -44.01 -6.23 -4.64
C LYS A 48 -42.83 -5.30 -4.33
N ASP A 49 -41.61 -5.82 -4.29
CA ASP A 49 -40.40 -5.10 -3.87
C ASP A 49 -39.66 -4.55 -5.09
N SER A 50 -40.00 -3.33 -5.50
CA SER A 50 -39.45 -2.65 -6.68
C SER A 50 -39.55 -3.46 -7.99
N PRO A 51 -40.74 -3.93 -8.40
CA PRO A 51 -40.92 -4.61 -9.69
C PRO A 51 -40.88 -3.64 -10.87
N VAL A 52 -40.38 -4.09 -12.02
CA VAL A 52 -40.51 -3.32 -13.26
C VAL A 52 -41.79 -3.73 -13.98
N LEU A 53 -42.79 -2.84 -13.98
CA LEU A 53 -44.11 -3.10 -14.59
C LEU A 53 -44.04 -3.41 -16.10
N ALA A 54 -42.97 -2.96 -16.77
CA ALA A 54 -42.72 -3.22 -18.17
C ALA A 54 -42.23 -4.65 -18.47
N SER A 55 -41.72 -5.39 -17.46
CA SER A 55 -41.27 -6.78 -17.62
C SER A 55 -42.44 -7.71 -17.99
N ALA A 56 -42.19 -8.61 -18.93
CA ALA A 56 -43.14 -9.66 -19.30
C ALA A 56 -43.26 -10.71 -18.18
N SER A 57 -42.15 -10.99 -17.48
CA SER A 57 -42.12 -11.91 -16.34
C SER A 57 -43.01 -11.42 -15.19
N CYS A 58 -42.95 -10.14 -14.82
CA CYS A 58 -43.79 -9.58 -13.77
C CYS A 58 -45.30 -9.60 -14.09
N LYS A 59 -45.67 -9.59 -15.39
CA LYS A 59 -47.08 -9.66 -15.80
C LYS A 59 -47.70 -11.05 -15.61
N LYS A 60 -46.89 -12.11 -15.67
CA LYS A 60 -47.32 -13.46 -15.34
C LYS A 60 -47.35 -13.59 -13.80
N LYS A 61 -48.54 -13.44 -13.21
CA LYS A 61 -48.76 -13.57 -11.75
C LYS A 61 -48.19 -14.91 -11.25
N GLY A 62 -47.04 -14.88 -10.58
CA GLY A 62 -46.40 -16.09 -10.03
C GLY A 62 -44.87 -16.08 -9.87
N GLY A 63 -44.19 -14.96 -10.09
CA GLY A 63 -42.72 -14.90 -9.97
C GLY A 63 -42.20 -14.97 -8.54
N TYR A 64 -41.03 -15.58 -8.36
CA TYR A 64 -40.19 -15.42 -7.17
C TYR A 64 -39.32 -14.15 -7.30
N GLY A 65 -38.74 -13.67 -6.19
CA GLY A 65 -37.85 -12.50 -6.22
C GLY A 65 -36.53 -12.77 -6.94
N CYS A 66 -36.00 -11.76 -7.63
CA CYS A 66 -34.74 -11.78 -8.36
C CYS A 66 -33.47 -11.73 -7.47
N TYR A 67 -33.60 -11.84 -6.15
CA TYR A 67 -32.49 -11.78 -5.20
C TYR A 67 -31.33 -12.73 -5.57
N LEU A 68 -31.66 -14.00 -5.84
CA LEU A 68 -30.65 -15.04 -6.09
C LEU A 68 -29.83 -14.80 -7.38
N PRO A 69 -30.46 -14.56 -8.55
CA PRO A 69 -29.69 -14.27 -9.77
C PRO A 69 -28.90 -12.95 -9.68
N VAL A 70 -29.46 -11.93 -9.02
CA VAL A 70 -28.75 -10.67 -8.77
C VAL A 70 -27.52 -10.89 -7.88
N LEU A 71 -27.65 -11.73 -6.84
CA LEU A 71 -26.53 -12.09 -5.98
C LEU A 71 -25.43 -12.83 -6.76
N PHE A 72 -25.81 -13.77 -7.64
CA PHE A 72 -24.83 -14.51 -8.44
C PHE A 72 -24.10 -13.59 -9.44
N TYR A 73 -24.84 -12.71 -10.11
CA TYR A 73 -24.26 -11.73 -11.03
C TYR A 73 -23.26 -10.80 -10.33
N THR A 74 -23.66 -10.26 -9.17
CA THR A 74 -22.79 -9.36 -8.39
C THR A 74 -21.55 -10.08 -7.87
N GLN A 75 -21.67 -11.34 -7.42
CA GLN A 75 -20.51 -12.14 -7.00
C GLN A 75 -19.50 -12.37 -8.14
N ILE A 76 -19.96 -12.68 -9.35
CA ILE A 76 -19.08 -12.86 -10.52
C ILE A 76 -18.33 -11.56 -10.83
N ARG A 77 -19.05 -10.43 -10.90
CA ARG A 77 -18.47 -9.10 -11.14
C ARG A 77 -17.45 -8.74 -10.06
N LEU A 78 -17.81 -8.92 -8.79
CA LEU A 78 -16.93 -8.62 -7.66
C LEU A 78 -15.66 -9.48 -7.68
N ARG A 79 -15.76 -10.77 -8.04
CA ARG A 79 -14.60 -11.66 -8.12
C ARG A 79 -13.55 -11.15 -9.11
N GLY A 80 -13.96 -10.62 -10.26
CA GLY A 80 -13.04 -10.02 -11.23
C GLY A 80 -12.31 -8.79 -10.67
N VAL A 81 -13.05 -7.91 -9.99
CA VAL A 81 -12.49 -6.71 -9.36
C VAL A 81 -11.52 -7.09 -8.24
N TYR A 82 -11.89 -8.02 -7.36
CA TYR A 82 -11.01 -8.51 -6.29
C TYR A 82 -9.76 -9.19 -6.82
N ALA A 83 -9.86 -10.00 -7.89
CA ALA A 83 -8.69 -10.58 -8.53
C ALA A 83 -7.73 -9.48 -9.03
N GLY A 84 -8.25 -8.41 -9.63
CA GLY A 84 -7.46 -7.25 -10.04
C GLY A 84 -6.74 -6.58 -8.86
N PHE A 85 -7.44 -6.34 -7.75
CA PHE A 85 -6.82 -5.78 -6.53
C PHE A 85 -5.74 -6.69 -5.95
N VAL A 86 -5.95 -8.01 -5.93
CA VAL A 86 -4.94 -8.95 -5.45
C VAL A 86 -3.68 -8.89 -6.31
N VAL A 87 -3.83 -8.88 -7.64
CA VAL A 87 -2.69 -8.75 -8.55
C VAL A 87 -1.96 -7.42 -8.33
N PHE A 88 -2.69 -6.31 -8.21
CA PHE A 88 -2.10 -5.01 -7.90
C PHE A 88 -1.32 -5.02 -6.57
N MET A 89 -1.89 -5.60 -5.52
CA MET A 89 -1.22 -5.70 -4.22
C MET A 89 0.05 -6.56 -4.28
N LEU A 90 0.06 -7.63 -5.08
CA LEU A 90 1.27 -8.43 -5.30
C LEU A 90 2.37 -7.63 -6.02
N ILE A 91 2.01 -6.81 -7.01
CA ILE A 91 2.96 -5.92 -7.71
C ILE A 91 3.55 -4.90 -6.73
N VAL A 92 2.70 -4.25 -5.93
CA VAL A 92 3.16 -3.29 -4.91
C VAL A 92 4.07 -3.97 -3.90
N LEU A 93 3.69 -5.15 -3.40
CA LEU A 93 4.53 -5.91 -2.47
C LEU A 93 5.89 -6.24 -3.09
N ALA A 94 5.91 -6.75 -4.32
CA ALA A 94 7.15 -7.04 -5.03
C ALA A 94 8.04 -5.79 -5.19
N ALA A 95 7.45 -4.67 -5.59
CA ALA A 95 8.16 -3.39 -5.73
C ALA A 95 8.73 -2.88 -4.40
N THR A 96 7.98 -3.02 -3.31
CA THR A 96 8.49 -2.64 -1.98
C THR A 96 9.65 -3.53 -1.55
N VAL A 97 9.58 -4.84 -1.78
CA VAL A 97 10.66 -5.78 -1.46
C VAL A 97 11.91 -5.46 -2.30
N THR A 98 11.77 -5.25 -3.60
CA THR A 98 12.92 -4.90 -4.46
C THR A 98 13.55 -3.57 -4.07
N ALA A 99 12.74 -2.56 -3.74
CA ALA A 99 13.24 -1.28 -3.22
C ALA A 99 14.01 -1.46 -1.90
N THR A 100 13.48 -2.24 -0.95
CA THR A 100 14.19 -2.51 0.31
C THR A 100 15.50 -3.26 0.10
N LEU A 101 15.52 -4.26 -0.80
CA LEU A 101 16.73 -5.01 -1.12
C LEU A 101 17.78 -4.09 -1.76
N HIS A 102 17.37 -3.21 -2.68
CA HIS A 102 18.26 -2.24 -3.30
C HIS A 102 18.87 -1.28 -2.26
N LEU A 103 18.08 -0.81 -1.30
CA LEU A 103 18.57 0.02 -0.19
C LEU A 103 19.57 -0.74 0.70
N VAL A 104 19.33 -2.02 0.98
CA VAL A 104 20.26 -2.84 1.76
C VAL A 104 21.58 -3.04 0.99
N PHE A 105 21.52 -3.39 -0.29
CA PHE A 105 22.72 -3.60 -1.11
C PHE A 105 23.56 -2.33 -1.25
N THR A 106 22.93 -1.18 -1.44
CA THR A 106 23.63 0.11 -1.52
C THR A 106 24.29 0.48 -0.18
N SER A 107 23.57 0.31 0.94
CA SER A 107 24.13 0.50 2.28
C SER A 107 25.34 -0.41 2.55
N ASP A 108 25.25 -1.69 2.19
CA ASP A 108 26.36 -2.63 2.41
C ASP A 108 27.58 -2.29 1.54
N HIS A 109 27.35 -1.86 0.29
CA HIS A 109 28.42 -1.39 -0.58
C HIS A 109 29.16 -0.19 0.01
N GLU A 110 28.44 0.81 0.52
CA GLU A 110 29.03 1.97 1.19
C GLU A 110 29.81 1.60 2.45
N ARG A 111 29.30 0.66 3.25
CA ARG A 111 30.01 0.15 4.44
C ARG A 111 31.32 -0.53 4.07
N VAL A 112 31.33 -1.34 3.01
CA VAL A 112 32.55 -2.00 2.51
C VAL A 112 33.56 -0.95 2.04
N LEU A 113 33.15 0.01 1.21
CA LEU A 113 34.03 1.08 0.73
C LEU A 113 34.61 1.90 1.89
N ARG A 114 33.79 2.27 2.87
CA ARG A 114 34.23 2.99 4.07
C ARG A 114 35.27 2.17 4.84
N SER A 115 35.04 0.86 5.04
CA SER A 115 36.00 -0.01 5.73
C SER A 115 37.35 -0.10 5.02
N GLN A 116 37.35 -0.19 3.68
CA GLN A 116 38.58 -0.21 2.88
C GLN A 116 39.34 1.10 2.95
N SER A 117 38.64 2.25 2.89
CA SER A 117 39.28 3.57 3.01
C SER A 117 40.00 3.75 4.35
N HIS A 118 39.39 3.34 5.46
CA HIS A 118 40.01 3.35 6.78
C HIS A 118 41.24 2.43 6.86
N TYR A 119 41.18 1.25 6.25
CA TYR A 119 42.31 0.32 6.21
C TYR A 119 43.52 0.92 5.47
N LEU A 120 43.28 1.54 4.30
CA LEU A 120 44.33 2.18 3.51
C LEU A 120 44.95 3.39 4.23
N LEU A 121 44.13 4.26 4.82
CA LEU A 121 44.60 5.44 5.57
C LEU A 121 45.43 5.05 6.81
N ASN A 122 44.98 4.07 7.59
CA ASN A 122 45.75 3.58 8.74
C ASN A 122 47.09 2.98 8.32
N ARG A 123 47.14 2.27 7.19
CA ARG A 123 48.40 1.73 6.67
C ARG A 123 49.38 2.82 6.24
N GLN A 124 48.88 3.89 5.61
CA GLN A 124 49.70 5.03 5.21
C GLN A 124 50.27 5.77 6.43
N SER A 125 49.45 6.05 7.44
CA SER A 125 49.87 6.69 8.70
C SER A 125 50.97 5.90 9.44
N ARG A 126 50.87 4.56 9.46
CA ARG A 126 51.92 3.69 10.02
C ARG A 126 53.23 3.75 9.23
N ARG A 127 53.16 3.82 7.89
CA ARG A 127 54.35 3.94 7.03
C ARG A 127 55.04 5.29 7.17
N SER A 128 54.28 6.39 7.21
CA SER A 128 54.87 7.72 7.40
C SER A 128 55.55 7.86 8.76
N SER A 129 54.99 7.23 9.81
CA SER A 129 55.60 7.22 11.14
C SER A 129 56.92 6.43 11.22
N ALA A 130 57.15 5.46 10.34
CA ALA A 130 58.36 4.63 10.34
C ALA A 130 59.60 5.30 9.71
N CYS A 131 59.41 6.41 8.98
CA CYS A 131 60.48 7.12 8.28
C CYS A 131 60.75 8.53 8.81
N VAL A 132 60.18 8.93 9.96
CA VAL A 132 60.60 10.15 10.63
C VAL A 132 61.86 9.81 11.44
N PRO A 133 63.07 10.22 11.01
CA PRO A 133 64.24 10.08 11.85
C PRO A 133 63.98 10.82 13.15
N SER A 134 64.29 10.16 14.28
CA SER A 134 64.21 10.74 15.61
C SER A 134 65.24 11.87 15.73
N THR A 135 64.92 13.04 15.20
CA THR A 135 65.55 14.29 15.61
C THR A 135 64.98 14.62 16.99
N ARG A 136 65.65 14.10 18.00
CA ARG A 136 65.51 14.43 19.42
C ARG A 136 65.44 15.96 19.54
N PRO A 137 64.28 16.55 19.89
CA PRO A 137 64.21 17.97 20.18
C PRO A 137 64.62 18.11 21.65
N ASP A 138 65.91 18.36 21.86
CA ASP A 138 66.37 18.84 23.15
C ASP A 138 65.75 20.23 23.37
N SER A 139 64.81 20.27 24.31
CA SER A 139 64.50 21.40 25.19
C SER A 139 64.53 22.81 24.58
N ILE A 140 63.37 23.32 24.15
CA ILE A 140 63.06 24.74 24.38
C ILE A 140 61.66 24.84 24.98
N MET A 141 61.71 25.09 26.28
CA MET A 141 60.67 25.56 27.16
C MET A 141 60.01 26.83 26.62
N SER A 142 58.74 27.02 27.01
CA SER A 142 58.10 28.32 27.28
C SER A 142 56.81 28.55 26.50
N SER A 143 55.71 28.50 27.26
CA SER A 143 54.60 29.46 27.25
C SER A 143 54.00 29.87 25.90
N ILE A 144 52.69 29.69 25.74
CA ILE A 144 51.74 30.78 25.45
C ILE A 144 50.34 30.17 25.25
N HIS A 145 49.43 30.59 26.14
CA HIS A 145 47.99 30.80 25.97
C HIS A 145 47.12 29.61 25.53
N GLU A 146 46.20 29.08 26.35
CA GLU A 146 45.09 29.78 27.03
C GLU A 146 44.43 30.84 26.15
N GLN A 147 43.51 30.42 25.26
CA GLN A 147 42.24 31.10 25.02
C GLN A 147 41.28 30.29 24.13
N GLN A 148 40.03 30.24 24.61
CA GLN A 148 38.76 30.03 23.90
C GLN A 148 38.42 28.60 23.43
N ALA A 149 37.45 27.86 23.98
CA ALA A 149 36.24 28.20 24.74
C ALA A 149 35.44 29.36 24.11
N VAL A 150 34.41 28.99 23.34
CA VAL A 150 33.30 29.79 22.76
C VAL A 150 33.25 29.57 21.25
N ASN A 151 32.51 28.54 20.84
CA ASN A 151 31.48 28.77 19.83
C ASN A 151 30.37 27.72 20.01
N ASN A 152 29.48 28.05 20.93
CA ASN A 152 28.15 27.47 20.99
C ASN A 152 27.30 28.17 19.93
N GLY A 153 26.67 27.37 19.09
CA GLY A 153 25.29 27.59 18.69
C GLY A 153 25.02 28.05 17.26
N TRP A 154 23.78 27.73 16.87
CA TRP A 154 22.99 28.28 15.77
C TRP A 154 23.42 27.71 14.41
N ASP A 155 22.64 27.02 13.59
CA ASP A 155 21.21 26.98 13.23
C ASP A 155 21.08 25.86 12.16
N ASP A 156 19.96 25.39 11.63
CA ASP A 156 18.52 25.33 11.87
C ASP A 156 18.01 24.36 10.75
N ASP A 157 16.80 23.85 10.94
CA ASP A 157 15.87 23.27 9.93
C ASP A 157 16.11 21.86 9.34
#